data_AF-A0A5N9HGN3-F1
#
_entry.id   AF-A0A5N9HGN3-F1
#
_cell.length_a   1.000
_cell.length_b   1.000
_cell.length_c   1.000
_cell.angle_alpha   90.00
_cell.angle_beta   90.00
_cell.angle_gamma   90.00
#
_symmetry.space_group_name_H-M   'P 1'
#
loop_
_entity.id
_entity.type
_entity.pdbx_description
1 polymer ?
#
loop_
_entity_poly.entity_id
_entity_poly.type
_entity_poly.pdbx_seq_one_letter_code
_entity_poly.pdbx_strand_id
1 'polypeptide(L)'
;KAASYGLDWKDIDGVMEKLQEEILEYKKADTKTSKQEELGDIFFTLVNFARWIDIDSEIALQESTSKFITRFKRIENYCTRTETKFNELSFEEKENLWEKSKSTKI
;
A
#
# COMPACT_ATOMS: atom_id res chain seq x y z
N LYS A 1 -3.77 -18.98 14.15
CA LYS A 1 -4.17 -20.41 14.05
C LYS A 1 -3.44 -21.20 12.96
N ALA A 2 -2.65 -20.59 12.05
CA ALA A 2 -1.74 -21.32 11.15
C ALA A 2 -0.33 -21.55 11.77
N ALA A 3 0.19 -20.57 12.52
CA ALA A 3 1.44 -20.69 13.28
C ALA A 3 1.48 -21.88 14.26
N SER A 4 0.31 -22.28 14.78
CA SER A 4 0.18 -23.44 15.69
C SER A 4 0.32 -24.81 15.00
N TYR A 5 0.43 -24.86 13.67
CA TYR A 5 0.55 -26.11 12.90
C TYR A 5 1.92 -26.30 12.23
N GLY A 6 2.91 -25.45 12.52
CA GLY A 6 4.26 -25.61 11.96
C GLY A 6 4.38 -25.30 10.46
N LEU A 7 3.41 -24.56 9.90
CA LEU A 7 3.47 -23.95 8.57
C LEU A 7 4.18 -22.59 8.61
N ASP A 8 5.11 -22.41 9.55
CA ASP A 8 5.86 -21.18 9.66
C ASP A 8 7.12 -21.25 8.80
N TRP A 9 7.29 -20.19 8.00
CA TRP A 9 8.49 -19.79 7.31
C TRP A 9 9.72 -19.97 8.21
N LYS A 10 10.85 -20.42 7.65
CA LYS A 10 12.06 -20.70 8.45
C LYS A 10 12.57 -19.46 9.18
N ASP A 11 12.36 -18.28 8.58
CA ASP A 11 12.78 -16.96 9.05
C ASP A 11 12.01 -15.86 8.29
N ILE A 12 12.31 -14.61 8.64
CA ILE A 12 11.78 -13.42 7.96
C ILE A 12 12.17 -13.34 6.49
N ASP A 13 13.35 -13.87 6.12
CA ASP A 13 13.86 -13.86 4.75
C ASP A 13 12.96 -14.71 3.85
N GLY A 14 12.52 -15.88 4.34
CA GLY A 14 11.56 -16.72 3.62
C GLY A 14 10.24 -15.99 3.31
N VAL A 15 9.70 -15.21 4.25
CA VAL A 15 8.46 -14.44 4.01
C VAL A 15 8.67 -13.39 2.92
N MET A 16 9.85 -12.75 2.91
CA MET A 16 10.21 -11.77 1.91
C MET A 16 10.41 -12.40 0.53
N GLU A 17 11.05 -13.56 0.47
CA GLU A 17 11.18 -14.36 -0.75
C GLU A 17 9.81 -14.73 -1.33
N LYS A 18 8.87 -15.14 -0.49
CA LYS A 18 7.50 -15.41 -0.95
C LYS A 18 6.79 -14.19 -1.46
N LEU A 19 6.90 -13.06 -0.77
CA LEU A 19 6.30 -11.81 -1.25
C LEU A 19 6.80 -11.48 -2.67
N GLN A 20 8.07 -11.73 -2.95
CA GLN A 20 8.62 -11.55 -4.30
C GLN A 20 8.05 -12.58 -5.29
N GLU A 21 7.90 -13.83 -4.89
CA GLU A 21 7.26 -14.90 -5.67
C GLU A 21 5.82 -14.52 -6.06
N GLU A 22 4.97 -14.16 -5.09
CA GLU A 22 3.56 -13.77 -5.32
C GLU A 22 3.45 -12.55 -6.27
N ILE A 23 4.37 -11.59 -6.15
CA ILE A 23 4.44 -10.45 -7.08
C ILE A 23 4.77 -10.89 -8.51
N LEU A 24 5.63 -11.90 -8.67
CA LEU A 24 5.97 -12.46 -9.98
C LEU A 24 4.81 -13.28 -10.56
N GLU A 25 4.05 -14.00 -9.73
CA GLU A 25 2.85 -14.73 -10.14
C GLU A 25 1.74 -13.77 -10.57
N TYR A 26 1.48 -12.70 -9.80
CA TYR A 26 0.58 -11.60 -10.20
C TYR A 26 0.95 -11.00 -11.56
N LYS A 27 2.25 -10.81 -11.84
CA LYS A 27 2.72 -10.27 -13.13
C LYS A 27 2.50 -11.23 -14.31
N LYS A 28 2.48 -12.54 -14.07
CA LYS A 28 2.23 -13.58 -15.08
C LYS A 28 0.73 -13.87 -15.26
N ALA A 29 -0.10 -13.50 -14.31
CA ALA A 29 -1.54 -13.73 -14.36
C ALA A 29 -2.20 -12.94 -15.50
N ASP A 30 -2.90 -13.66 -16.41
CA ASP A 30 -3.52 -13.06 -17.60
C ASP A 30 -5.00 -12.73 -17.45
N THR A 31 -5.68 -13.34 -16.47
CA THR A 31 -7.11 -13.14 -16.25
C THR A 31 -7.38 -12.28 -15.03
N LYS A 32 -8.55 -11.64 -14.97
CA LYS A 32 -8.99 -10.92 -13.77
C LYS A 32 -9.08 -11.84 -12.55
N THR A 33 -9.57 -13.07 -12.74
CA THR A 33 -9.71 -14.06 -11.67
C THR A 33 -8.36 -14.46 -11.11
N SER A 34 -7.41 -14.85 -11.97
CA SER A 34 -6.06 -15.20 -11.53
C SER A 34 -5.38 -14.00 -10.87
N LYS A 35 -5.46 -12.78 -11.43
CA LYS A 35 -4.91 -11.58 -10.77
C LYS A 35 -5.52 -11.31 -9.39
N GLN A 36 -6.78 -11.66 -9.17
CA GLN A 36 -7.44 -11.49 -7.88
C GLN A 36 -6.95 -12.52 -6.85
N GLU A 37 -6.67 -13.75 -7.29
CA GLU A 37 -6.05 -14.80 -6.48
C GLU A 37 -4.66 -14.37 -6.02
N GLU A 38 -3.77 -14.04 -6.96
CA GLU A 38 -2.40 -13.59 -6.64
C GLU A 38 -2.37 -12.32 -5.77
N LEU A 39 -3.33 -11.40 -5.97
CA LEU A 39 -3.45 -10.22 -5.12
C LEU A 39 -3.83 -10.59 -3.68
N GLY A 40 -4.66 -11.62 -3.51
CA GLY A 40 -4.99 -12.19 -2.20
C GLY A 40 -3.76 -12.76 -1.51
N ASP A 41 -2.93 -13.49 -2.23
CA ASP A 41 -1.71 -14.09 -1.69
C ASP A 41 -0.64 -13.05 -1.33
N ILE A 42 -0.53 -11.96 -2.10
CA ILE A 42 0.26 -10.77 -1.72
C ILE A 42 -0.24 -10.20 -0.38
N PHE A 43 -1.55 -9.97 -0.23
CA PHE A 43 -2.08 -9.44 1.03
C PHE A 43 -1.87 -10.40 2.20
N PHE A 44 -2.10 -11.69 2.00
CA PHE A 44 -1.86 -12.70 3.01
C PHE A 44 -0.38 -12.70 3.45
N THR A 45 0.54 -12.64 2.50
CA THR A 45 1.99 -12.61 2.77
C THR A 45 2.38 -11.33 3.52
N LEU A 46 1.84 -10.17 3.17
CA LEU A 46 2.07 -8.92 3.90
C LEU A 46 1.56 -8.96 5.35
N VAL A 47 0.40 -9.57 5.60
CA VAL A 47 -0.11 -9.77 6.96
C VAL A 47 0.76 -10.73 7.75
N ASN A 48 1.31 -11.77 7.11
CA ASN A 48 2.29 -12.66 7.73
C ASN A 48 3.60 -11.92 8.05
N PHE A 49 4.10 -11.12 7.12
CA PHE A 49 5.29 -10.30 7.32
C PHE A 49 5.16 -9.38 8.54
N ALA A 50 4.04 -8.65 8.64
CA ALA A 50 3.76 -7.79 9.78
C ALA A 50 3.81 -8.56 11.12
N ARG A 51 3.24 -9.76 11.16
CA ARG A 51 3.29 -10.64 12.34
C ARG A 51 4.71 -11.04 12.73
N TRP A 52 5.57 -11.34 11.75
CA TRP A 52 6.97 -11.72 11.99
C TRP A 52 7.80 -10.60 12.61
N ILE A 53 7.47 -9.35 12.30
CA ILE A 53 8.16 -8.16 12.85
C ILE A 53 7.41 -7.53 14.03
N ASP A 54 6.45 -8.24 14.62
CA ASP A 54 5.64 -7.79 15.76
C ASP A 54 4.90 -6.46 15.51
N ILE A 55 4.40 -6.29 14.27
CA ILE A 55 3.58 -5.14 13.87
C ILE A 55 2.14 -5.60 13.62
N ASP A 56 1.19 -4.86 14.19
CA ASP A 56 -0.22 -5.02 13.85
C ASP A 56 -0.49 -4.47 12.43
N SER A 57 -0.83 -5.37 11.51
CA SER A 57 -1.07 -5.03 10.10
C SER A 57 -2.28 -4.10 9.90
N GLU A 58 -3.32 -4.24 10.73
CA GLU A 58 -4.53 -3.43 10.60
C GLU A 58 -4.25 -1.99 11.02
N ILE A 59 -3.57 -1.81 12.16
CA ILE A 59 -3.14 -0.49 12.64
C ILE A 59 -2.20 0.16 11.61
N ALA A 60 -1.19 -0.57 11.12
CA ALA A 60 -0.25 -0.03 10.13
C ALA A 60 -0.95 0.44 8.83
N LEU A 61 -1.95 -0.33 8.37
CA LEU A 61 -2.76 0.04 7.20
C LEU A 61 -3.64 1.27 7.49
N GLN A 62 -4.27 1.31 8.66
CA GLN A 62 -5.11 2.43 9.09
C GLN A 62 -4.32 3.75 9.16
N GLU A 63 -3.10 3.70 9.70
CA GLU A 63 -2.21 4.86 9.78
C GLU A 63 -1.79 5.35 8.39
N SER A 64 -1.42 4.43 7.49
CA SER A 64 -1.07 4.76 6.11
C SER A 64 -2.25 5.41 5.36
N THR A 65 -3.46 4.87 5.56
CA THR A 65 -4.70 5.40 4.99
C THR A 65 -5.01 6.79 5.54
N SER A 66 -4.88 6.97 6.86
CA SER A 66 -5.11 8.27 7.52
C SER A 66 -4.13 9.33 6.99
N LYS A 67 -2.85 8.98 6.85
CA LYS A 67 -1.82 9.84 6.25
C LYS A 67 -2.15 10.23 4.81
N PHE A 68 -2.65 9.30 4.00
CA PHE A 68 -3.12 9.60 2.64
C PHE A 68 -4.28 10.59 2.65
N ILE A 69 -5.31 10.35 3.48
CA ILE A 69 -6.47 11.25 3.60
C ILE A 69 -6.06 12.65 4.05
N THR A 70 -5.19 12.76 5.06
CA THR A 70 -4.69 14.06 5.53
C THR A 70 -3.95 14.82 4.43
N ARG A 71 -3.11 14.14 3.65
CA ARG A 71 -2.38 14.73 2.54
C ARG A 71 -3.33 15.19 1.43
N PHE A 72 -4.29 14.35 1.05
CA PHE A 72 -5.25 14.67 0.01
C PHE A 72 -6.12 15.87 0.40
N LYS A 73 -6.59 15.95 1.65
CA LYS A 73 -7.31 17.13 2.17
C LYS A 73 -6.52 18.43 2.03
N ARG A 74 -5.19 18.39 2.22
CA ARG A 74 -4.33 19.57 2.01
C ARG A 74 -4.33 19.99 0.54
N ILE A 75 -4.23 19.03 -0.37
CA ILE A 75 -4.29 19.27 -1.82
C ILE A 75 -5.65 19.85 -2.21
N GLU A 76 -6.76 19.31 -1.68
CA GLU A 76 -8.11 19.83 -1.93
C GLU A 76 -8.26 21.28 -1.45
N ASN A 77 -7.74 21.59 -0.26
CA ASN A 77 -7.75 22.95 0.29
C ASN A 77 -6.91 23.91 -0.56
N TYR A 78 -5.74 23.47 -1.04
CA TYR A 78 -4.92 24.26 -1.96
C TYR A 78 -5.68 24.57 -3.24
N CYS A 79 -6.21 23.53 -3.90
CA CYS A 79 -6.98 23.66 -5.13
C CYS A 79 -8.17 24.61 -4.98
N THR A 80 -8.86 24.55 -3.84
CA THR A 80 -9.96 25.46 -3.51
C THR A 80 -9.49 26.92 -3.38
N ARG A 81 -8.34 27.16 -2.73
CA ARG A 81 -7.78 28.51 -2.54
C ARG A 81 -7.24 29.12 -3.83
N THR A 82 -6.76 28.30 -4.76
CA THR A 82 -6.19 28.74 -6.04
C THR A 82 -7.18 28.69 -7.19
N GLU A 83 -8.45 28.34 -6.94
CA GLU A 83 -9.49 28.18 -7.95
C GLU A 83 -9.12 27.19 -9.07
N THR A 84 -8.27 26.20 -8.75
CA THR A 84 -7.82 25.15 -9.68
C THR A 84 -8.53 23.84 -9.39
N LYS A 85 -8.87 23.06 -10.41
CA LYS A 85 -9.42 21.71 -10.20
C LYS A 85 -8.32 20.66 -10.28
N PHE A 86 -8.23 19.81 -9.25
CA PHE A 86 -7.21 18.75 -9.21
C PHE A 86 -7.20 17.86 -10.46
N ASN A 87 -8.37 17.55 -11.02
CA ASN A 87 -8.49 16.70 -12.20
C ASN A 87 -7.93 17.34 -13.47
N GLU A 88 -7.88 18.68 -13.55
CA GLU A 88 -7.38 19.45 -14.68
C GLU A 88 -5.85 19.60 -14.66
N LEU A 89 -5.21 19.27 -13.53
CA LEU A 89 -3.77 19.29 -13.38
C LEU A 89 -3.10 18.14 -14.17
N SER A 90 -1.96 18.45 -14.75
CA SER A 90 -1.03 17.47 -15.33
C SER A 90 -0.53 16.49 -14.26
N PHE A 91 0.04 15.37 -14.70
CA PHE A 91 0.64 14.40 -13.80
C PHE A 91 1.75 15.02 -12.94
N GLU A 92 2.62 15.83 -13.55
CA GLU A 92 3.73 16.50 -12.86
C GLU A 92 3.23 17.51 -11.81
N GLU A 93 2.16 18.26 -12.11
CA GLU A 93 1.54 19.16 -11.13
C GLU A 93 0.92 18.40 -9.96
N LYS A 94 0.26 17.25 -10.22
CA LYS A 94 -0.29 16.38 -9.17
C LYS A 94 0.81 15.81 -8.28
N GLU A 95 1.91 15.36 -8.88
CA GLU A 95 3.08 14.85 -8.15
C GLU A 95 3.73 15.96 -7.30
N ASN A 96 3.90 17.15 -7.87
CA ASN A 96 4.40 18.32 -7.13
C ASN A 96 3.50 18.69 -5.94
N LEU A 97 2.18 18.69 -6.11
CA LEU A 97 1.23 18.90 -5.00
C LEU A 97 1.31 17.76 -3.99
N TRP A 98 1.46 16.52 -4.44
CA TRP A 98 1.63 15.39 -3.54
C TRP A 98 2.89 15.54 -2.67
N GLU A 99 4.03 15.86 -3.26
CA GLU A 99 5.27 16.09 -2.50
C GLU A 99 5.13 17.25 -1.50
N LYS A 100 4.57 18.38 -1.93
CA LYS A 100 4.32 19.51 -1.02
C LYS A 100 3.38 19.12 0.12
N SER A 101 2.37 18.27 -0.13
CA SER A 101 1.39 17.82 0.88
C SER A 101 2.01 16.96 1.98
N LYS A 102 3.17 16.33 1.73
CA LYS A 102 3.92 15.56 2.74
C LYS A 102 4.48 16.49 3.83
N SER A 103 4.73 17.75 3.49
CA SER A 103 5.07 18.80 4.46
C SER A 103 3.80 19.43 5.05
N THR A 104 3.89 20.04 6.24
CA THR A 104 2.75 20.76 6.86
C THR A 104 2.43 22.08 6.14
N LYS A 105 3.17 22.47 5.11
CA LYS A 105 3.03 23.75 4.43
C LYS A 105 2.68 23.53 2.95
N ILE A 106 1.39 23.45 2.67
CA ILE A 106 0.82 23.56 1.32
C ILE A 106 -0.06 24.79 1.24
#